data_AF-A0AAP8BE64-F1
#
_entry.id   AF-A0AAP8BE64-F1
#
_cell.length_a   1.000
_cell.length_b   1.000
_cell.length_c   1.000
_cell.angle_alpha   90.00
_cell.angle_beta   90.00
_cell.angle_gamma   90.00
#
_symmetry.space_group_name_H-M   'P 1'
#
loop_
_entity.id
_entity.type
_entity.pdbx_description
1 polymer ?
#
loop_
_entity_poly.entity_id
_entity_poly.type
_entity_poly.pdbx_seq_one_letter_code
_entity_poly.pdbx_strand_id
1 'polypeptide(L)'
;MRFSELELIAIQAEVLFVHNQVGRIKCVNENGNLKAPRFFLSRTREGNITRYHYKLHGEMISKIEKLIREYSNHIEIAKIIKVLNEERTVENIWVGPAFMFPNNLHKPTRTIQITEKNKELLRENFSNLIEQMEWRRPYFAIVKNEKVVSICCSARSTPVAAEASVETLVEFQGNGYGADVVTAWALSIQEEKRIPLYSTSWDNFASQAVARKLKLINYGMNLHID
;
A
#
# COMPACT_ATOMS: atom_id res chain seq x y z
N MET A 1 -19.57 8.00 -5.18
CA MET A 1 -19.97 7.15 -4.04
C MET A 1 -19.01 7.44 -2.89
N ARG A 2 -19.52 7.51 -1.66
CA ARG A 2 -18.69 7.67 -0.46
C ARG A 2 -18.57 6.27 0.16
N PHE A 3 -17.35 5.72 0.19
CA PHE A 3 -17.07 4.44 0.83
C PHE A 3 -16.99 4.61 2.34
N SER A 4 -17.45 3.62 3.10
CA SER A 4 -17.19 3.54 4.55
C SER A 4 -15.73 3.17 4.83
N GLU A 5 -15.28 3.34 6.08
CA GLU A 5 -13.93 2.92 6.46
C GLU A 5 -13.78 1.40 6.32
N LEU A 6 -14.83 0.63 6.66
CA LEU A 6 -14.85 -0.84 6.49
C LEU A 6 -14.78 -1.27 5.01
N GLU A 7 -15.45 -0.56 4.11
CA GLU A 7 -15.35 -0.86 2.67
C GLU A 7 -13.94 -0.58 2.15
N LEU A 8 -13.31 0.52 2.61
CA LEU A 8 -11.95 0.88 2.19
C LEU A 8 -10.91 -0.16 2.61
N ILE A 9 -10.95 -0.64 3.85
CA ILE A 9 -10.01 -1.70 4.28
C ILE A 9 -10.24 -3.01 3.51
N ALA A 10 -11.49 -3.36 3.21
CA ALA A 10 -11.81 -4.55 2.42
C ALA A 10 -11.26 -4.44 1.00
N ILE A 11 -11.48 -3.29 0.34
CA ILE A 11 -10.91 -2.99 -0.97
C ILE A 11 -9.38 -3.02 -0.92
N GLN A 12 -8.78 -2.42 0.10
CA GLN A 12 -7.33 -2.39 0.25
C GLN A 12 -6.74 -3.80 0.40
N ALA A 13 -7.38 -4.69 1.15
CA ALA A 13 -6.91 -6.08 1.26
C ALA A 13 -6.87 -6.79 -0.10
N GLU A 14 -7.87 -6.56 -0.96
CA GLU A 14 -7.88 -7.10 -2.33
C GLU A 14 -6.84 -6.44 -3.24
N VAL A 15 -6.46 -5.18 -2.97
CA VAL A 15 -5.33 -4.53 -3.66
C VAL A 15 -4.00 -5.12 -3.22
N LEU A 16 -3.83 -5.41 -1.93
CA LEU A 16 -2.56 -5.84 -1.35
C LEU A 16 -2.22 -7.30 -1.65
N PHE A 17 -3.22 -8.17 -1.81
CA PHE A 17 -3.01 -9.62 -1.83
C PHE A 17 -3.77 -10.32 -2.95
N VAL A 18 -3.19 -11.41 -3.43
CA VAL A 18 -3.90 -12.40 -4.24
C VAL A 18 -4.53 -13.43 -3.30
N HIS A 19 -5.83 -13.64 -3.41
CA HIS A 19 -6.56 -14.62 -2.59
C HIS A 19 -6.82 -15.92 -3.35
N ASN A 20 -6.98 -17.03 -2.62
CA ASN A 20 -7.54 -18.27 -3.15
C ASN A 20 -9.09 -18.22 -3.14
N GLN A 21 -9.73 -19.28 -3.64
CA GLN A 21 -11.20 -19.37 -3.75
C GLN A 21 -11.96 -19.26 -2.42
N VAL A 22 -11.28 -19.48 -1.29
CA VAL A 22 -11.86 -19.38 0.07
C VAL A 22 -11.42 -18.12 0.81
N GLY A 23 -10.84 -17.13 0.12
CA GLY A 23 -10.47 -15.83 0.68
C GLY A 23 -9.17 -15.83 1.50
N ARG A 24 -8.33 -16.87 1.41
CA ARG A 24 -7.00 -16.90 2.06
C ARG A 24 -5.93 -16.32 1.15
N ILE A 25 -4.94 -15.63 1.72
CA ILE A 25 -3.85 -15.00 0.97
C ILE A 25 -2.93 -16.08 0.38
N LYS A 26 -2.65 -16.00 -0.92
CA LYS A 26 -1.64 -16.81 -1.62
C LYS A 26 -0.28 -16.13 -1.67
N CYS A 27 -0.27 -14.85 -2.03
CA CYS A 27 0.93 -14.02 -2.20
C CYS A 27 0.54 -12.54 -2.14
N VAL A 28 1.54 -11.67 -2.07
CA VAL A 28 1.37 -10.23 -2.31
C VAL A 28 0.94 -10.05 -3.77
N ASN A 29 0.05 -9.08 -4.03
CA ASN A 29 -0.40 -8.73 -5.38
C ASN A 29 0.67 -7.92 -6.14
N GLU A 30 1.80 -8.59 -6.38
CA GLU A 30 2.94 -8.11 -7.16
C GLU A 30 3.45 -9.24 -8.04
N ASN A 31 4.05 -8.87 -9.18
CA ASN A 31 4.64 -9.87 -10.06
C ASN A 31 5.77 -10.64 -9.35
N GLY A 32 5.91 -11.93 -9.64
CA GLY A 32 6.88 -12.82 -8.98
C GLY A 32 6.35 -13.56 -7.75
N ASN A 33 5.06 -13.44 -7.42
CA ASN A 33 4.41 -14.17 -6.32
C ASN A 33 5.14 -14.01 -4.97
N LEU A 34 5.46 -12.76 -4.62
CA LEU A 34 6.21 -12.46 -3.40
C LEU A 34 5.52 -13.01 -2.14
N LYS A 35 6.33 -13.38 -1.15
CA LYS A 35 5.89 -13.96 0.13
C LYS A 35 4.92 -13.00 0.82
N ALA A 36 3.71 -13.48 1.09
CA ALA A 36 2.70 -12.77 1.86
C ALA A 36 2.89 -12.97 3.38
N PRO A 37 2.33 -12.07 4.21
CA PRO A 37 2.27 -12.29 5.65
C PRO A 37 1.45 -13.54 5.98
N ARG A 38 1.78 -14.23 7.08
CA ARG A 38 0.94 -15.29 7.65
C ARG A 38 -0.40 -14.77 8.14
N PHE A 39 -0.38 -13.57 8.71
CA PHE A 39 -1.55 -12.90 9.26
C PHE A 39 -1.58 -11.43 8.84
N PHE A 40 -2.73 -11.01 8.34
CA PHE A 40 -3.03 -9.61 8.05
C PHE A 40 -4.27 -9.20 8.83
N LEU A 41 -4.22 -8.02 9.44
CA LEU A 41 -5.35 -7.35 10.04
C LEU A 41 -5.38 -5.91 9.56
N SER A 42 -6.56 -5.45 9.16
CA SER A 42 -6.82 -4.03 8.96
C SER A 42 -7.91 -3.59 9.92
N ARG A 43 -7.72 -2.44 10.58
CA ARG A 43 -8.62 -1.93 11.61
C ARG A 43 -8.96 -0.46 11.40
N THR A 44 -10.23 -0.16 11.63
CA THR A 44 -10.84 1.17 11.56
C THR A 44 -11.56 1.45 12.89
N ARG A 45 -12.29 2.57 12.98
CA ARG A 45 -13.16 2.83 14.14
C ARG A 45 -14.43 1.98 14.11
N GLU A 46 -14.85 1.57 12.92
CA GLU A 46 -16.07 0.80 12.67
C GLU A 46 -15.85 -0.71 12.85
N GLY A 47 -14.63 -1.22 12.71
CA GLY A 47 -14.33 -2.63 12.91
C GLY A 47 -12.98 -3.06 12.35
N ASN A 48 -12.86 -4.35 12.04
CA ASN A 48 -11.66 -4.91 11.46
C ASN A 48 -11.99 -5.95 10.40
N ILE A 49 -11.03 -6.16 9.49
CA ILE A 49 -10.97 -7.36 8.66
C ILE A 49 -9.69 -8.11 8.98
N THR A 50 -9.72 -9.42 8.78
CA THR A 50 -8.55 -10.27 8.83
C THR A 50 -8.41 -11.07 7.56
N ARG A 51 -7.17 -11.42 7.25
CA ARG A 51 -6.82 -12.36 6.19
C ARG A 51 -5.68 -13.24 6.69
N TYR A 52 -5.72 -14.50 6.28
CA TYR A 52 -4.75 -15.50 6.70
C TYR A 52 -4.09 -16.10 5.48
N HIS A 53 -2.81 -16.41 5.59
CA HIS A 53 -2.11 -17.12 4.53
C HIS A 53 -2.71 -18.51 4.31
N TYR A 54 -2.75 -18.96 3.05
CA TYR A 54 -3.43 -20.20 2.68
C TYR A 54 -2.88 -21.45 3.39
N LYS A 55 -1.58 -21.42 3.73
CA LYS A 55 -0.88 -22.48 4.46
C LYS A 55 -1.11 -22.46 5.98
N LEU A 56 -1.67 -21.40 6.55
CA LEU A 56 -1.85 -21.31 8.01
C LEU A 56 -2.92 -22.32 8.47
N HIS A 57 -2.59 -23.08 9.51
CA HIS A 57 -3.45 -24.15 10.03
C HIS A 57 -4.72 -23.60 10.70
N GLY A 58 -5.84 -24.33 10.53
CA GLY A 58 -7.15 -23.91 11.04
C GLY A 58 -7.22 -23.73 12.56
N GLU A 59 -6.45 -24.51 13.32
CA GLU A 59 -6.35 -24.38 14.78
C GLU A 59 -5.75 -23.02 15.17
N MET A 60 -4.68 -22.60 14.51
CA MET A 60 -4.03 -21.30 14.76
C MET A 60 -4.94 -20.14 14.38
N ILE A 61 -5.60 -20.24 13.22
CA ILE A 61 -6.62 -19.26 12.80
C ILE A 61 -7.70 -19.14 13.89
N SER A 62 -8.21 -20.26 14.40
CA SER A 62 -9.23 -20.26 15.46
C SER A 62 -8.74 -19.63 16.77
N LYS A 63 -7.47 -19.85 17.15
CA LYS A 63 -6.84 -19.19 18.32
C LYS A 63 -6.75 -17.68 18.10
N ILE A 64 -6.31 -17.22 16.93
CA ILE A 64 -6.19 -15.80 16.59
C ILE A 64 -7.56 -15.13 16.53
N GLU A 65 -8.56 -15.76 15.92
CA GLU A 65 -9.91 -15.21 15.84
C GLU A 65 -10.54 -15.01 17.21
N LYS A 66 -10.27 -15.88 18.19
CA LYS A 66 -10.73 -15.68 19.57
C LYS A 66 -10.14 -14.40 20.18
N LEU A 67 -8.84 -14.16 19.96
CA LEU A 67 -8.15 -12.95 20.44
C LEU A 67 -8.71 -11.66 19.81
N ILE A 68 -9.26 -11.75 18.59
CA ILE A 68 -9.80 -10.59 17.85
C ILE A 68 -11.26 -10.31 18.22
N ARG A 69 -12.04 -11.36 18.50
CA ARG A 69 -13.47 -11.25 18.86
C ARG A 69 -13.69 -10.72 20.28
N GLU A 70 -12.72 -10.88 21.18
CA GLU A 70 -12.77 -10.26 22.50
C GLU A 70 -12.86 -8.74 22.32
N TYR A 71 -14.06 -8.17 22.57
CA TYR A 71 -14.37 -6.74 22.46
C TYR A 71 -13.41 -5.94 23.32
N SER A 72 -12.29 -5.57 22.72
CA SER A 72 -11.22 -4.83 23.34
C SER A 72 -10.85 -3.68 22.42
N ASN A 73 -10.62 -2.52 23.03
CA ASN A 73 -10.17 -1.32 22.33
C ASN A 73 -8.73 -1.46 21.80
N HIS A 74 -8.08 -2.60 22.04
CA HIS A 74 -6.68 -2.85 21.71
C HIS A 74 -6.55 -4.16 20.92
N ILE A 75 -5.50 -4.26 20.11
CA ILE A 75 -5.13 -5.51 19.44
C ILE A 75 -4.05 -6.16 20.30
N GLU A 76 -4.28 -7.39 20.75
CA GLU A 76 -3.33 -8.16 21.54
C GLU A 76 -2.22 -8.77 20.66
N ILE A 77 -1.43 -7.90 20.02
CA ILE A 77 -0.41 -8.29 19.03
C ILE A 77 0.57 -9.33 19.63
N ALA A 78 0.99 -9.16 20.88
CA ALA A 78 1.88 -10.11 21.56
C ALA A 78 1.28 -11.52 21.69
N LYS A 79 -0.04 -11.63 21.96
CA LYS A 79 -0.72 -12.92 22.02
C LYS A 79 -0.84 -13.56 20.63
N ILE A 80 -1.10 -12.75 19.59
CA ILE A 80 -1.14 -13.22 18.19
C ILE A 80 0.25 -13.76 17.77
N ILE A 81 1.32 -13.01 18.05
CA ILE A 81 2.71 -13.45 17.79
C ILE A 81 3.00 -14.77 18.51
N LYS A 82 2.58 -14.91 19.77
CA LYS A 82 2.78 -16.16 20.53
C LYS A 82 2.12 -17.35 19.83
N VAL A 83 0.88 -17.20 19.34
CA VAL A 83 0.19 -18.26 18.59
C VAL A 83 0.93 -18.59 17.29
N LEU A 84 1.34 -17.57 16.54
CA LEU A 84 2.05 -17.76 15.28
C LEU A 84 3.44 -18.42 15.48
N ASN A 85 4.12 -18.14 16.59
CA ASN A 85 5.38 -18.77 16.97
C ASN A 85 5.26 -20.28 17.27
N GLU A 86 4.06 -20.82 17.47
CA GLU A 86 3.86 -22.28 17.64
C GLU A 86 4.24 -23.06 16.37
N GLU A 87 4.13 -22.48 15.17
CA GLU A 87 4.53 -23.10 13.89
C GLU A 87 5.95 -22.72 13.49
N ARG A 88 6.24 -21.42 13.55
CA ARG A 88 7.49 -20.81 13.11
C ARG A 88 7.65 -19.44 13.77
N THR A 89 8.88 -19.13 14.18
CA THR A 89 9.27 -17.80 14.65
C THR A 89 8.80 -16.70 13.69
N VAL A 90 8.12 -15.69 14.24
CA VAL A 90 7.83 -14.41 13.59
C VAL A 90 9.15 -13.65 13.47
N GLU A 91 9.51 -13.27 12.25
CA GLU A 91 10.73 -12.52 11.96
C GLU A 91 10.44 -11.07 11.65
N ASN A 92 9.25 -10.78 11.09
CA ASN A 92 8.89 -9.46 10.60
C ASN A 92 7.48 -9.07 10.99
N ILE A 93 7.35 -7.85 11.51
CA ILE A 93 6.08 -7.20 11.79
C ILE A 93 6.09 -5.86 11.10
N TRP A 94 5.06 -5.62 10.31
CA TRP A 94 4.83 -4.31 9.71
C TRP A 94 3.53 -3.75 10.27
N VAL A 95 3.54 -2.47 10.65
CA VAL A 95 2.36 -1.77 11.13
C VAL A 95 2.37 -0.33 10.62
N GLY A 96 1.20 0.16 10.20
CA GLY A 96 1.15 1.48 9.63
C GLY A 96 -0.24 1.95 9.21
N PRO A 97 -0.38 3.24 8.92
CA PRO A 97 -1.65 3.83 8.51
C PRO A 97 -2.03 3.44 7.09
N ALA A 98 -3.34 3.45 6.86
CA ALA A 98 -3.95 3.42 5.55
C ALA A 98 -4.73 4.72 5.32
N PHE A 99 -4.54 5.33 4.16
CA PHE A 99 -5.10 6.61 3.79
C PHE A 99 -5.78 6.59 2.43
N MET A 100 -6.78 7.46 2.29
CA MET A 100 -7.41 7.80 1.02
C MET A 100 -7.13 9.27 0.68
N PHE A 101 -7.27 9.60 -0.60
CA PHE A 101 -7.07 10.95 -1.10
C PHE A 101 -8.33 11.81 -0.92
N PRO A 102 -8.19 13.11 -0.61
CA PRO A 102 -9.32 14.03 -0.64
C PRO A 102 -9.83 14.21 -2.08
N ASN A 103 -11.09 14.61 -2.23
CA ASN A 103 -11.71 14.80 -3.55
C ASN A 103 -11.10 15.96 -4.35
N ASN A 104 -10.53 16.96 -3.66
CA ASN A 104 -10.03 18.18 -4.29
C ASN A 104 -8.49 18.14 -4.32
N LEU A 105 -7.95 17.47 -5.32
CA LEU A 105 -6.51 17.50 -5.62
C LEU A 105 -6.23 18.56 -6.69
N HIS A 106 -5.14 19.31 -6.52
CA HIS A 106 -4.69 20.28 -7.51
C HIS A 106 -3.67 19.64 -8.43
N LYS A 107 -3.89 19.72 -9.74
CA LYS A 107 -2.96 19.17 -10.72
C LYS A 107 -1.58 19.83 -10.60
N PRO A 108 -0.52 19.06 -10.35
CA PRO A 108 0.84 19.60 -10.27
C PRO A 108 1.33 20.03 -11.67
N THR A 109 2.16 21.06 -11.72
CA THR A 109 2.68 21.64 -12.98
C THR A 109 4.00 21.04 -13.44
N ARG A 110 4.71 20.32 -12.56
CA ARG A 110 6.10 19.89 -12.76
C ARG A 110 6.24 18.41 -13.13
N THR A 111 5.13 17.68 -13.14
CA THR A 111 5.12 16.23 -13.34
C THR A 111 4.93 15.89 -14.81
N ILE A 112 5.65 14.89 -15.29
CA ILE A 112 5.43 14.27 -16.59
C ILE A 112 4.93 12.84 -16.38
N GLN A 113 4.13 12.33 -17.32
CA GLN A 113 3.82 10.91 -17.35
C GLN A 113 4.98 10.14 -17.98
N ILE A 114 5.36 9.02 -17.35
CA ILE A 114 6.30 8.07 -17.95
C ILE A 114 5.51 6.99 -18.67
N THR A 115 5.90 6.74 -19.91
CA THR A 115 5.29 5.78 -20.84
C THR A 115 6.41 5.05 -21.59
N GLU A 116 6.06 4.07 -22.43
CA GLU A 116 7.03 3.39 -23.29
C GLU A 116 7.87 4.36 -24.13
N LYS A 117 7.32 5.53 -24.51
CA LYS A 117 8.01 6.51 -25.36
C LYS A 117 9.17 7.23 -24.66
N ASN A 118 9.17 7.32 -23.34
CA ASN A 118 10.14 8.07 -22.55
C ASN A 118 10.67 7.31 -21.32
N LYS A 119 10.44 5.99 -21.24
CA LYS A 119 10.89 5.13 -20.13
C LYS A 119 12.39 5.13 -19.92
N GLU A 120 13.18 5.45 -20.95
CA GLU A 120 14.63 5.53 -20.86
C GLU A 120 15.13 6.63 -19.90
N LEU A 121 14.28 7.60 -19.56
CA LEU A 121 14.55 8.58 -18.51
C LEU A 121 14.73 7.95 -17.11
N LEU A 122 14.25 6.71 -16.91
CA LEU A 122 14.40 5.96 -15.66
C LEU A 122 15.74 5.25 -15.55
N ARG A 123 16.49 5.09 -16.65
CA ARG A 123 17.63 4.16 -16.74
C ARG A 123 18.72 4.44 -15.70
N GLU A 124 18.95 5.69 -15.35
CA GLU A 124 20.03 6.06 -14.44
C GLU A 124 19.69 5.78 -12.97
N ASN A 125 18.50 6.19 -12.53
CA ASN A 125 18.15 6.25 -11.10
C ASN A 125 17.06 5.24 -10.68
N PHE A 126 16.30 4.72 -11.64
CA PHE A 126 15.11 3.90 -11.40
C PHE A 126 15.01 2.76 -12.44
N SER A 127 16.15 2.18 -12.83
CA SER A 127 16.24 1.18 -13.91
C SER A 127 15.37 -0.05 -13.65
N ASN A 128 15.30 -0.50 -12.40
CA ASN A 128 14.42 -1.57 -11.95
C ASN A 128 12.94 -1.34 -12.29
N LEU A 129 12.48 -0.08 -12.36
CA LEU A 129 11.09 0.25 -12.67
C LEU A 129 10.76 0.11 -14.16
N ILE A 130 11.77 0.07 -15.05
CA ILE A 130 11.57 -0.15 -16.49
C ILE A 130 11.02 -1.55 -16.74
N GLU A 131 11.63 -2.56 -16.10
CA GLU A 131 11.23 -3.97 -16.22
C GLU A 131 9.84 -4.24 -15.62
N GLN A 132 9.40 -3.36 -14.70
CA GLN A 132 8.12 -3.48 -14.00
C GLN A 132 6.99 -2.66 -14.63
N MET A 133 7.28 -1.97 -15.73
CA MET A 133 6.40 -0.97 -16.31
C MET A 133 5.07 -1.52 -16.81
N GLU A 134 4.99 -2.80 -17.17
CA GLU A 134 3.74 -3.38 -17.66
C GLU A 134 2.65 -3.44 -16.57
N TRP A 135 3.01 -3.76 -15.33
CA TRP A 135 2.02 -4.00 -14.25
C TRP A 135 1.93 -2.89 -13.19
N ARG A 136 2.89 -1.95 -13.14
CA ARG A 136 2.88 -0.85 -12.14
C ARG A 136 2.32 0.48 -12.66
N ARG A 137 1.67 0.48 -13.83
CA ARG A 137 1.10 1.70 -14.42
C ARG A 137 -0.02 2.30 -13.54
N PRO A 138 -0.28 3.61 -13.66
CA PRO A 138 0.47 4.61 -14.43
C PRO A 138 1.72 5.10 -13.67
N TYR A 139 2.66 5.71 -14.40
CA TYR A 139 3.88 6.30 -13.82
C TYR A 139 3.89 7.82 -14.02
N PHE A 140 4.23 8.56 -12.97
CA PHE A 140 4.42 10.00 -13.01
C PHE A 140 5.73 10.38 -12.35
N ALA A 141 6.48 11.28 -12.97
CA ALA A 141 7.83 11.62 -12.57
C ALA A 141 8.09 13.13 -12.58
N ILE A 142 9.08 13.55 -11.82
CA ILE A 142 9.71 14.88 -11.94
C ILE A 142 11.12 14.69 -12.49
N VAL A 143 11.45 15.51 -13.49
CA VAL A 143 12.77 15.54 -14.13
C VAL A 143 13.52 16.80 -13.70
N LYS A 144 14.78 16.64 -13.27
CA LYS A 144 15.72 17.72 -12.99
C LYS A 144 17.07 17.38 -13.58
N ASN A 145 17.70 18.34 -14.25
CA ASN A 145 18.99 18.15 -14.94
C ASN A 145 18.98 16.90 -15.82
N GLU A 146 17.91 16.74 -16.62
CA GLU A 146 17.68 15.62 -17.55
C GLU A 146 17.50 14.23 -16.91
N LYS A 147 17.45 14.15 -15.57
CA LYS A 147 17.29 12.91 -14.83
C LYS A 147 15.97 12.86 -14.09
N VAL A 148 15.33 11.70 -14.02
CA VAL A 148 14.21 11.50 -13.10
C VAL A 148 14.74 11.51 -11.67
N VAL A 149 14.13 12.33 -10.82
CA VAL A 149 14.54 12.52 -9.41
C VAL A 149 13.45 12.17 -8.41
N SER A 150 12.21 12.05 -8.89
CA SER A 150 11.08 11.56 -8.10
C SER A 150 10.11 10.87 -9.03
N ILE A 151 9.51 9.78 -8.56
CA ILE A 151 8.57 8.98 -9.33
C ILE A 151 7.49 8.40 -8.43
N CYS A 152 6.26 8.32 -8.96
CA CYS A 152 5.17 7.57 -8.37
C CYS A 152 4.58 6.61 -9.41
N CYS A 153 4.29 5.39 -8.99
CA CYS A 153 3.61 4.38 -9.77
C CYS A 153 2.61 3.59 -8.91
N SER A 154 1.85 2.68 -9.51
CA SER A 154 1.01 1.75 -8.75
C SER A 154 1.88 0.61 -8.23
N ALA A 155 2.06 0.53 -6.91
CA ALA A 155 2.71 -0.62 -6.27
C ALA A 155 1.96 -1.92 -6.60
N ARG A 156 0.64 -1.84 -6.44
CA ARG A 156 -0.33 -2.92 -6.57
C ARG A 156 -1.63 -2.33 -7.09
N SER A 157 -2.40 -3.13 -7.81
CA SER A 157 -3.55 -2.62 -8.52
C SER A 157 -4.61 -3.70 -8.73
N THR A 158 -5.87 -3.28 -8.70
CA THR A 158 -7.06 -4.03 -9.12
C THR A 158 -7.88 -3.15 -10.08
N PRO A 159 -8.93 -3.71 -10.71
CA PRO A 159 -9.89 -2.90 -11.45
C PRO A 159 -10.63 -1.85 -10.61
N VAL A 160 -10.61 -1.96 -9.27
CA VAL A 160 -11.34 -1.06 -8.35
C VAL A 160 -10.43 0.01 -7.75
N ALA A 161 -9.20 -0.34 -7.41
CA ALA A 161 -8.30 0.53 -6.65
C ALA A 161 -6.82 0.26 -6.95
N ALA A 162 -5.95 1.19 -6.58
CA ALA A 162 -4.51 1.04 -6.69
C ALA A 162 -3.80 1.63 -5.46
N GLU A 163 -2.66 1.04 -5.08
CA GLU A 163 -1.80 1.53 -3.99
C GLU A 163 -0.59 2.27 -4.56
N ALA A 164 -0.27 3.44 -4.01
CA ALA A 164 0.85 4.24 -4.46
C ALA A 164 2.20 3.61 -4.07
N SER A 165 3.17 3.71 -4.97
CA SER A 165 4.60 3.52 -4.71
C SER A 165 5.32 4.78 -5.11
N VAL A 166 5.89 5.50 -4.15
CA VAL A 166 6.63 6.75 -4.41
C VAL A 166 8.07 6.62 -3.95
N GLU A 167 8.97 7.13 -4.79
CA GLU A 167 10.39 7.23 -4.48
C GLU A 167 10.89 8.62 -4.91
N THR A 168 11.73 9.22 -4.06
CA THR A 168 12.41 10.48 -4.34
C THR A 168 13.87 10.32 -3.92
N LEU A 169 14.78 10.64 -4.84
CA LEU A 169 16.22 10.63 -4.57
C LEU A 169 16.54 11.51 -3.35
N VAL A 170 17.44 11.03 -2.49
CA VAL A 170 17.72 11.61 -1.17
C VAL A 170 18.06 13.09 -1.28
N GLU A 171 18.90 13.46 -2.23
CA GLU A 171 19.34 14.84 -2.47
C GLU A 171 18.24 15.77 -2.99
N PHE A 172 17.10 15.23 -3.44
CA PHE A 172 15.93 15.97 -3.90
C PHE A 172 14.75 15.93 -2.90
N GLN A 173 14.88 15.22 -1.78
CA GLN A 173 13.86 15.20 -0.72
C GLN A 173 13.66 16.59 -0.10
N GLY A 174 12.53 16.80 0.58
CA GLY A 174 12.18 18.11 1.17
C GLY A 174 11.64 19.16 0.18
N ASN A 175 11.80 18.97 -1.14
CA ASN A 175 11.34 19.90 -2.17
C ASN A 175 9.85 19.78 -2.53
N GLY A 176 9.12 18.83 -1.92
CA GLY A 176 7.71 18.55 -2.22
C GLY A 176 7.48 17.65 -3.43
N TYR A 177 8.54 17.13 -4.08
CA TYR A 177 8.42 16.34 -5.31
C TYR A 177 7.62 15.05 -5.14
N GLY A 178 7.82 14.32 -4.04
CA GLY A 178 7.03 13.13 -3.73
C GLY A 178 5.52 13.43 -3.68
N ALA A 179 5.13 14.57 -3.10
CA ALA A 179 3.72 14.98 -3.07
C ALA A 179 3.18 15.31 -4.47
N ASP A 180 3.97 15.99 -5.30
CA ASP A 180 3.59 16.31 -6.68
C ASP A 180 3.38 15.02 -7.51
N VAL A 181 4.34 14.09 -7.53
CA VAL A 181 4.20 12.86 -8.32
C VAL A 181 3.06 11.96 -7.83
N VAL A 182 2.85 11.87 -6.52
CA VAL A 182 1.74 11.11 -5.93
C VAL A 182 0.40 11.76 -6.28
N THR A 183 0.31 13.10 -6.31
CA THR A 183 -0.91 13.80 -6.73
C THR A 183 -1.24 13.53 -8.19
N ALA A 184 -0.25 13.61 -9.09
CA ALA A 184 -0.45 13.31 -10.51
C ALA A 184 -0.90 11.86 -10.73
N TRP A 185 -0.27 10.91 -10.03
CA TRP A 185 -0.70 9.50 -10.04
C TRP A 185 -2.15 9.35 -9.53
N ALA A 186 -2.49 9.93 -8.38
CA ALA A 186 -3.82 9.79 -7.79
C ALA A 186 -4.92 10.37 -8.70
N LEU A 187 -4.67 11.51 -9.34
CA LEU A 187 -5.58 12.09 -10.33
C LEU A 187 -5.80 11.14 -11.52
N SER A 188 -4.75 10.51 -12.04
CA SER A 188 -4.87 9.52 -13.13
C SER A 188 -5.69 8.30 -12.72
N ILE A 189 -5.51 7.80 -11.50
CA ILE A 189 -6.32 6.69 -10.97
C ILE A 189 -7.80 7.08 -10.84
N GLN A 190 -8.07 8.31 -10.41
CA GLN A 190 -9.44 8.86 -10.31
C GLN A 190 -10.10 9.05 -11.69
N GLU A 191 -9.34 9.49 -12.71
CA GLU A 191 -9.81 9.60 -14.09
C GLU A 191 -10.25 8.23 -14.65
N GLU A 192 -9.59 7.15 -14.23
CA GLU A 192 -9.97 5.76 -14.52
C GLU A 192 -11.16 5.26 -13.67
N LYS A 193 -11.77 6.12 -12.84
CA LYS A 193 -12.85 5.78 -11.89
C LYS A 193 -12.45 4.73 -10.85
N ARG A 194 -11.16 4.65 -10.54
CA ARG A 194 -10.60 3.77 -9.50
C ARG A 194 -10.25 4.58 -8.25
N ILE A 195 -10.04 3.88 -7.14
CA ILE A 195 -9.72 4.51 -5.85
C ILE A 195 -8.20 4.54 -5.68
N PRO A 196 -7.56 5.71 -5.59
CA PRO A 196 -6.17 5.81 -5.17
C PRO A 196 -6.08 5.60 -3.66
N LEU A 197 -5.21 4.69 -3.25
CA LEU A 197 -4.92 4.37 -1.86
C LEU A 197 -3.45 4.64 -1.56
N TYR A 198 -3.17 4.97 -0.30
CA TYR A 198 -1.82 5.21 0.18
C TYR A 198 -1.67 4.57 1.55
N SER A 199 -0.66 3.72 1.70
CA SER A 199 -0.28 3.16 2.99
C SER A 199 1.22 3.25 3.19
N THR A 200 1.64 3.27 4.44
CA THR A 200 3.05 3.34 4.81
C THR A 200 3.25 2.82 6.21
N SER A 201 4.48 2.58 6.66
CA SER A 201 4.76 2.16 8.04
C SER A 201 4.82 3.35 8.99
N TRP A 202 4.61 3.09 10.29
CA TRP A 202 4.70 4.13 11.33
C TRP A 202 6.11 4.72 11.52
N ASP A 203 7.15 4.01 11.10
CA ASP A 203 8.55 4.46 11.13
C ASP A 203 9.01 5.11 9.81
N ASN A 204 8.21 5.05 8.74
CA ASN A 204 8.52 5.74 7.49
C ASN A 204 8.07 7.21 7.54
N PHE A 205 8.87 8.03 8.22
CA PHE A 205 8.60 9.45 8.42
C PHE A 205 8.50 10.25 7.12
N ALA A 206 9.29 9.88 6.10
CA ALA A 206 9.28 10.55 4.79
C ALA A 206 7.95 10.36 4.07
N SER A 207 7.47 9.12 3.98
CA SER A 207 6.18 8.79 3.37
C SER A 207 5.00 9.36 4.18
N GLN A 208 5.08 9.35 5.52
CA GLN A 208 4.08 10.06 6.33
C GLN A 208 4.09 11.57 6.13
N ALA A 209 5.24 12.19 5.85
CA ALA A 209 5.32 13.61 5.51
C ALA A 209 4.61 13.91 4.18
N VAL A 210 4.71 13.01 3.19
CA VAL A 210 3.93 13.08 1.95
C VAL A 210 2.43 13.00 2.27
N ALA A 211 2.00 12.01 3.05
CA ALA A 211 0.59 11.87 3.43
C ALA A 211 0.04 13.12 4.14
N ARG A 212 0.81 13.70 5.08
CA ARG A 212 0.45 14.97 5.75
C ARG A 212 0.38 16.15 4.79
N LYS A 213 1.35 16.29 3.89
CA LYS A 213 1.40 17.40 2.91
C LYS A 213 0.21 17.35 1.95
N LEU A 214 -0.21 16.14 1.57
CA LEU A 214 -1.38 15.90 0.73
C LEU A 214 -2.70 15.94 1.50
N LYS A 215 -2.66 16.09 2.83
CA LYS A 215 -3.82 16.05 3.71
C LYS A 215 -4.65 14.77 3.49
N LEU A 216 -3.96 13.64 3.33
CA LEU A 216 -4.64 12.36 3.14
C LEU A 216 -5.48 12.02 4.37
N ILE A 217 -6.62 11.40 4.13
CA ILE A 217 -7.60 11.07 5.16
C ILE A 217 -7.28 9.66 5.64
N ASN A 218 -6.91 9.53 6.91
CA ASN A 218 -6.70 8.22 7.53
C ASN A 218 -8.06 7.54 7.70
N TYR A 219 -8.23 6.36 7.12
CA TYR A 219 -9.42 5.53 7.33
C TYR A 219 -9.13 4.32 8.23
N GLY A 220 -7.86 4.00 8.48
CA GLY A 220 -7.50 2.86 9.31
C GLY A 220 -5.99 2.62 9.42
N MET A 221 -5.67 1.42 9.89
CA MET A 221 -4.31 0.92 10.02
C MET A 221 -4.24 -0.53 9.59
N ASN A 222 -3.06 -0.95 9.16
CA ASN A 222 -2.76 -2.30 8.73
C ASN A 222 -1.69 -2.89 9.66
N LEU A 223 -1.80 -4.18 9.94
CA LEU A 223 -0.86 -5.01 10.68
C LEU A 223 -0.57 -6.25 9.84
N HIS A 224 0.70 -6.49 9.55
CA HIS A 224 1.18 -7.65 8.81
C HIS A 224 2.17 -8.40 9.69
N ILE A 225 1.98 -9.70 9.84
CA ILE A 225 2.89 -10.58 10.59
C ILE A 225 3.25 -11.76 9.68
N ASP A 226 4.54 -12.00 9.48
CA ASP A 226 5.05 -13.08 8.63
C ASP A 226 5.08 -14.46 9.30
#